data_AF-A0A4U6CZK5-F1
#
_entry.id   AF-A0A4U6CZK5-F1
#
_cell.length_a   1.000
_cell.length_b   1.000
_cell.length_c   1.000
_cell.angle_alpha   90.00
_cell.angle_beta   90.00
_cell.angle_gamma   90.00
#
_symmetry.space_group_name_H-M   'P 1'
#
loop_
_entity.id
_entity.type
_entity.pdbx_description
1 polymer ?
#
loop_
_entity_poly.entity_id
_entity_poly.type
_entity_poly.pdbx_seq_one_letter_code
_entity_poly.pdbx_strand_id
1 'polypeptide(L)' 'MKSFGIALVAGIAGFIIAASLSYFLIGKFSSNGHDRSVEASMTSIFVFGPVGFILSFISGYIWAKNTFP' A
#
# COMPACT_ATOMS: atom_id res chain seq x y z
N MET A 1 -8.71 21.71 2.18
CA MET A 1 -7.99 20.91 1.15
C MET A 1 -6.61 20.41 1.60
N LYS A 2 -5.92 21.06 2.55
CA LYS A 2 -4.58 20.63 3.02
C LYS A 2 -4.57 19.20 3.58
N SER A 3 -5.52 18.84 4.44
CA SER A 3 -5.61 17.49 5.04
C SER A 3 -5.85 16.40 4.00
N PHE A 4 -6.59 16.69 2.94
CA PHE A 4 -6.76 15.77 1.80
C PHE A 4 -5.45 15.58 1.03
N GLY A 5 -4.70 16.65 0.78
CA GLY A 5 -3.38 16.55 0.13
C GLY A 5 -2.39 15.70 0.92
N ILE A 6 -2.34 15.89 2.25
CA ILE A 6 -1.52 15.06 3.15
C ILE A 6 -1.97 13.60 3.11
N ALA A 7 -3.28 13.35 3.19
CA ALA A 7 -3.84 12.00 3.10
C ALA A 7 -3.50 11.31 1.77
N LEU A 8 -3.52 12.04 0.65
CA LEU A 8 -3.18 11.51 -0.67
C LEU A 8 -1.71 11.08 -0.72
N VAL A 9 -0.79 11.92 -0.22
CA VAL A 9 0.64 11.57 -0.14
C VAL A 9 0.86 10.36 0.76
N ALA A 10 0.19 10.32 1.92
CA ALA A 10 0.25 9.16 2.83
C ALA A 10 -0.30 7.88 2.16
N GLY A 11 -1.41 7.99 1.41
CA GLY A 11 -1.97 6.88 0.63
C GLY A 11 -0.99 6.36 -0.41
N ILE A 12 -0.37 7.24 -1.20
CA ILE A 12 0.62 6.85 -2.22
C ILE A 12 1.84 6.18 -1.56
N ALA A 13 2.34 6.73 -0.46
CA ALA A 13 3.43 6.10 0.29
C ALA A 13 3.04 4.71 0.82
N GLY A 14 1.83 4.58 1.38
CA GLY A 14 1.25 3.32 1.84
C GLY A 14 1.13 2.28 0.75
N PHE A 15 0.70 2.68 -0.45
CA PHE A 15 0.64 1.82 -1.63
C PHE A 15 2.02 1.24 -1.95
N ILE A 16 3.03 2.11 -2.08
CA ILE A 16 4.37 1.72 -2.49
C ILE A 16 4.99 0.78 -1.45
N ILE A 17 4.84 1.10 -0.17
CA ILE A 17 5.36 0.27 0.92
C ILE A 17 4.68 -1.10 0.94
N ALA A 18 3.34 -1.15 0.90
CA ALA A 18 2.59 -2.40 0.94
C ALA A 18 2.82 -3.27 -0.28
N ALA A 19 2.86 -2.69 -1.49
CA ALA A 19 3.17 -3.41 -2.72
C ALA A 19 4.61 -3.97 -2.69
N SER A 20 5.59 -3.18 -2.25
CA SER A 20 6.99 -3.64 -2.20
C SER A 20 7.19 -4.74 -1.15
N LEU A 21 6.59 -4.57 0.03
CA LEU A 21 6.68 -5.54 1.12
C LEU A 21 5.98 -6.86 0.75
N SER A 22 4.76 -6.79 0.21
CA SER A 22 4.04 -7.99 -0.23
C SER A 22 4.75 -8.71 -1.36
N TYR A 23 5.35 -8.00 -2.32
CA TYR A 23 6.13 -8.62 -3.38
C TYR A 23 7.29 -9.46 -2.82
N PHE A 24 8.04 -8.89 -1.88
CA PHE A 24 9.14 -9.59 -1.21
C PHE A 24 8.63 -10.81 -0.42
N LEU A 25 7.55 -10.65 0.34
CA LEU A 25 6.98 -11.73 1.14
C LEU A 25 6.45 -12.88 0.26
N ILE A 26 5.72 -12.58 -0.81
CA ILE A 26 5.21 -13.60 -1.75
C ILE A 26 6.38 -14.30 -2.45
N GLY A 27 7.38 -13.55 -2.91
CA GLY A 27 8.58 -14.12 -3.53
C GLY A 27 9.33 -15.09 -2.62
N LYS A 28 9.33 -14.84 -1.31
CA LYS A 28 10.02 -15.66 -0.30
C LYS A 28 9.19 -16.84 0.19
N PHE A 29 7.88 -16.68 0.35
CA PHE A 29 7.02 -17.66 1.04
C PHE A 29 6.03 -18.39 0.13
N SER A 30 5.82 -17.95 -1.10
CA SER A 30 4.92 -18.65 -2.02
C SER A 30 5.51 -19.99 -2.45
N SER A 31 4.69 -21.05 -2.38
CA SER A 31 5.04 -22.38 -2.86
C SER A 31 4.89 -22.54 -4.37
N ASN A 32 4.41 -21.51 -5.08
CA ASN A 32 4.29 -21.54 -6.53
C ASN A 32 5.67 -21.67 -7.18
N GLY A 33 5.85 -22.72 -7.98
CA GLY A 33 7.13 -23.07 -8.62
C GLY A 33 7.23 -22.72 -10.10
N HIS A 34 6.11 -22.39 -10.75
CA HIS A 34 6.10 -22.05 -12.18
C HIS A 34 6.11 -20.54 -12.41
N ASP A 35 5.26 -19.77 -11.72
CA ASP A 35 5.01 -18.34 -12.04
C ASP A 35 5.01 -17.42 -10.81
N ARG A 36 5.92 -17.65 -9.86
CA ARG A 36 5.97 -16.89 -8.60
C ARG A 36 6.15 -15.39 -8.81
N SER A 37 6.94 -14.98 -9.80
CA SER A 37 7.18 -13.57 -10.09
C SER A 37 5.92 -12.86 -10.57
N VAL A 38 5.08 -13.53 -11.36
CA VAL A 38 3.81 -13.00 -11.86
C VAL A 38 2.80 -12.92 -10.73
N GLU A 39 2.64 -13.99 -9.94
CA GLU A 39 1.81 -13.99 -8.73
C GLU A 39 2.19 -12.83 -7.80
N ALA A 40 3.48 -12.71 -7.46
CA ALA A 40 3.97 -11.64 -6.60
C ALA A 40 3.66 -10.26 -7.19
N SER A 41 3.88 -10.04 -8.49
CA SER A 41 3.61 -8.75 -9.12
C SER A 41 2.12 -8.40 -9.11
N MET A 42 1.28 -9.32 -9.53
CA MET A 42 -0.17 -9.09 -9.67
C MET A 42 -0.83 -8.89 -8.31
N THR A 43 -0.57 -9.77 -7.35
CA THR A 43 -1.16 -9.67 -6.01
C THR A 43 -0.67 -8.42 -5.27
N SER A 44 0.61 -8.06 -5.42
CA SER A 44 1.16 -6.88 -4.76
C SER A 44 0.60 -5.57 -5.30
N ILE A 45 0.49 -5.43 -6.63
CA ILE A 45 0.03 -4.18 -7.26
C ILE A 45 -1.50 -4.04 -7.18
N PHE A 46 -2.26 -5.13 -7.36
CA PHE A 46 -3.72 -5.05 -7.49
C PHE A 46 -4.49 -5.37 -6.20
N VAL A 47 -3.83 -5.92 -5.18
CA VAL A 47 -4.48 -6.23 -3.90
C VAL A 47 -3.81 -5.51 -2.74
N PHE A 48 -2.55 -5.81 -2.46
CA PHE A 48 -1.89 -5.25 -1.26
C PHE A 48 -1.56 -3.77 -1.38
N GLY A 49 -1.19 -3.28 -2.57
CA GLY A 49 -0.99 -1.85 -2.85
C GLY A 49 -2.26 -1.04 -2.55
N PRO A 50 -3.42 -1.34 -3.16
CA PRO A 50 -4.68 -0.66 -2.89
C PRO A 50 -5.11 -0.73 -1.42
N VAL A 51 -4.92 -1.87 -0.75
CA VAL A 51 -5.18 -2.00 0.69
C VAL A 51 -4.26 -1.05 1.48
N GLY A 52 -2.96 -1.03 1.18
CA GLY A 52 -1.99 -0.12 1.79
C GLY A 52 -2.34 1.35 1.57
N PHE A 53 -2.82 1.70 0.37
CA PHE A 53 -3.31 3.04 0.06
C PHE A 53 -4.48 3.42 0.94
N ILE A 54 -5.52 2.58 1.01
CA ILE A 54 -6.75 2.87 1.75
C ILE A 54 -6.43 3.09 3.24
N LEU A 55 -5.67 2.17 3.84
CA LEU A 55 -5.30 2.27 5.27
C LEU A 55 -4.47 3.51 5.57
N SER A 56 -3.51 3.83 4.71
CA SER A 56 -2.61 4.99 4.91
C SER A 56 -3.30 6.31 4.60
N PHE A 57 -4.21 6.33 3.62
CA PHE A 57 -5.03 7.49 3.31
C PHE A 57 -5.97 7.82 4.47
N ILE A 58 -6.68 6.82 5.01
CA ILE A 58 -7.61 7.02 6.14
C ILE A 58 -6.86 7.51 7.37
N SER A 59 -5.77 6.84 7.75
CA SER A 59 -4.97 7.23 8.91
C SER A 59 -4.32 8.60 8.72
N GLY A 60 -3.77 8.89 7.53
CA GLY A 60 -3.21 10.19 7.18
C GLY A 60 -4.25 11.31 7.19
N TYR A 61 -5.48 11.05 6.75
CA TYR A 61 -6.58 12.02 6.79
C TYR A 61 -7.01 12.32 8.22
N ILE A 62 -7.21 11.29 9.05
CA ILE A 62 -7.57 11.45 10.46
C ILE A 62 -6.48 12.23 11.20
N TRP A 63 -5.21 11.86 11.01
CA TRP A 63 -4.08 12.55 11.60
C TRP A 63 -4.03 14.01 11.17
N ALA A 64 -4.06 14.28 9.85
CA ALA A 64 -3.95 15.63 9.33
C ALA A 64 -5.12 16.54 9.77
N LYS A 65 -6.33 15.98 9.90
CA LYS A 65 -7.50 16.73 10.40
C LYS A 65 -7.37 17.11 11.88
N ASN A 66 -6.79 16.24 12.70
CA ASN A 66 -6.60 16.49 14.13
C ASN A 66 -5.42 17.43 14.41
N THR A 67 -4.38 17.41 13.58
CA THR A 67 -3.16 18.23 13.77
C THR A 67 -3.27 19.60 13.11
N PHE A 68 -3.96 19.69 11.96
CA PHE A 68 -4.10 20.93 11.19
C PHE A 68 -5.60 21.26 11.00
N PRO A 69 -6.30 21.71 12.06
CA PRO A 69 -7.71 22.08 11.98
C PRO A 69 -7.96 23.29 11.06
#